data_AF-A0A542AXW3-F1
#
_entry.id   AF-A0A542AXW3-F1
#
_cell.length_a   1.000
_cell.length_b   1.000
_cell.length_c   1.000
_cell.angle_alpha   90.00
_cell.angle_beta   90.00
_cell.angle_gamma   90.00
#
_symmetry.space_group_name_H-M   'P 1'
#
loop_
_entity.id
_entity.type
_entity.pdbx_description
1 polymer ?
#
loop_
_entity_poly.entity_id
_entity_poly.type
_entity_poly.pdbx_seq_one_letter_code
_entity_poly.pdbx_strand_id
1 'polypeptide(L)'
;MKKVYYILLLSLTLFNCDKTVKQDQTSTKETFYYPTVANFQNETLLKKVELDSLDNFEELLNIADEIVCDTKSPSIYFENKDAIFKFLIDKDCLIAFNIADYKERNIIFIQGDSIIINDKMSKPFDSIEKVLNNHILNKGKNPKYSTSIEKAIIFYHQDSLFKSIDIKEQLLKISNAFNGIRNTKGDSIPLKIKLQEYGYIYIEEPTIPIK
;
A
#
# COMPACT_ATOMS: atom_id res chain seq x y z
N MET A 1 -81.94 13.34 -13.89
CA MET A 1 -80.69 14.12 -14.10
C MET A 1 -79.74 13.23 -14.89
N LYS A 2 -79.69 13.40 -16.23
CA LYS A 2 -78.57 13.90 -17.06
C LYS A 2 -77.26 13.08 -16.92
N LYS A 3 -76.98 12.21 -17.91
CA LYS A 3 -76.00 12.35 -19.03
C LYS A 3 -74.58 11.83 -18.67
N VAL A 4 -74.15 10.70 -19.21
CA VAL A 4 -73.27 10.50 -20.41
C VAL A 4 -71.78 10.83 -20.16
N TYR A 5 -70.97 9.76 -20.20
CA TYR A 5 -69.62 9.52 -20.72
C TYR A 5 -68.51 10.59 -20.92
N TYR A 6 -67.28 10.06 -20.80
CA TYR A 6 -65.99 10.36 -21.46
C TYR A 6 -65.08 11.47 -20.89
N ILE A 7 -63.83 11.08 -20.64
CA ILE A 7 -62.51 11.69 -20.95
C ILE A 7 -61.50 10.74 -20.25
N LEU A 8 -60.77 9.82 -20.91
CA LEU A 8 -59.73 9.99 -21.93
C LEU A 8 -58.57 10.90 -21.46
N LEU A 9 -57.69 10.35 -20.60
CA LEU A 9 -56.28 10.73 -20.54
C LEU A 9 -55.48 9.47 -20.93
N LEU A 10 -55.12 9.30 -22.22
CA LEU A 10 -53.86 9.77 -22.82
C LEU A 10 -52.65 9.28 -21.98
N SER A 11 -52.19 8.04 -22.21
CA SER A 11 -51.01 7.75 -23.05
C SER A 11 -49.88 8.78 -22.91
N LEU A 12 -48.85 8.44 -22.12
CA LEU A 12 -47.44 8.81 -22.33
C LEU A 12 -46.62 8.35 -21.11
N THR A 13 -46.09 7.13 -21.16
CA THR A 13 -44.74 6.77 -20.68
C THR A 13 -44.36 5.41 -21.28
N LEU A 14 -44.33 5.36 -22.62
CA LEU A 14 -43.42 4.46 -23.31
C LEU A 14 -42.02 5.06 -23.17
N PHE A 15 -41.24 4.55 -22.21
CA PHE A 15 -39.77 4.49 -22.27
C PHE A 15 -39.29 3.43 -21.27
N ASN A 16 -39.71 2.17 -21.46
CA ASN A 16 -38.88 1.05 -20.99
C ASN A 16 -37.74 0.89 -22.01
N CYS A 17 -36.78 1.79 -21.94
CA CYS A 17 -35.41 1.44 -22.24
C CYS A 17 -34.89 0.80 -20.95
N ASP A 18 -34.69 -0.51 -20.94
CA ASP A 18 -33.34 -0.93 -20.62
C ASP A 18 -32.98 -2.18 -21.37
N LYS A 19 -31.89 -2.01 -22.12
CA LYS A 19 -31.21 -3.03 -22.88
C LYS A 19 -31.01 -4.22 -21.96
N THR A 20 -31.38 -5.40 -22.42
CA THR A 20 -30.75 -6.64 -21.97
C THR A 20 -29.28 -6.57 -22.33
N VAL A 21 -28.51 -5.87 -21.51
CA VAL A 21 -27.06 -5.96 -21.50
C VAL A 21 -26.79 -7.38 -21.02
N LYS A 22 -26.36 -8.22 -21.96
CA LYS A 22 -25.68 -9.47 -21.65
C LYS A 22 -24.63 -9.12 -20.62
N GLN A 23 -24.82 -9.57 -19.39
CA GLN A 23 -23.83 -9.45 -18.33
C GLN A 23 -22.70 -10.37 -18.77
N ASP A 24 -21.73 -9.78 -19.46
CA ASP A 24 -20.45 -10.42 -19.69
C ASP A 24 -19.93 -10.77 -18.31
N GLN A 25 -19.61 -12.05 -18.09
CA GLN A 25 -18.93 -12.51 -16.88
C GLN A 25 -17.48 -12.03 -16.93
N THR A 26 -17.26 -10.71 -16.92
CA THR A 26 -15.97 -10.15 -16.58
C THR A 26 -15.75 -10.44 -15.10
N SER A 27 -14.94 -11.46 -14.82
CA SER A 27 -14.36 -11.72 -13.51
C SER A 27 -13.90 -10.41 -12.88
N THR A 28 -14.69 -9.85 -11.96
CA THR A 28 -14.34 -8.63 -11.23
C THR A 28 -13.29 -8.99 -10.20
N LYS A 29 -12.01 -8.94 -10.58
CA LYS A 29 -10.88 -9.09 -9.64
C LYS A 29 -11.09 -8.14 -8.46
N GLU A 30 -10.90 -8.63 -7.24
CA GLU A 30 -10.95 -7.78 -6.05
C GLU A 30 -9.80 -6.75 -6.11
N THR A 31 -10.03 -5.52 -5.68
CA THR A 31 -8.96 -4.49 -5.65
C THR A 31 -8.63 -4.10 -4.23
N PHE A 32 -7.36 -4.26 -3.85
CA PHE A 32 -6.82 -3.85 -2.57
C PHE A 32 -6.07 -2.51 -2.69
N TYR A 33 -6.34 -1.62 -1.73
CA TYR A 33 -5.78 -0.28 -1.67
C TYR A 33 -4.98 -0.09 -0.39
N TYR A 34 -3.73 0.36 -0.53
CA TYR A 34 -2.81 0.68 0.55
C TYR A 34 -2.29 2.11 0.36
N PRO A 35 -2.40 3.03 1.34
CA PRO A 35 -2.83 2.79 2.72
C PRO A 35 -4.31 2.48 2.92
N THR A 36 -5.21 3.22 2.28
CA THR A 36 -6.67 3.03 2.33
C THR A 36 -7.31 3.47 1.00
N VAL A 37 -8.58 3.13 0.75
CA VAL A 37 -9.30 3.57 -0.48
C VAL A 37 -9.36 5.09 -0.61
N ALA A 38 -9.51 5.81 0.51
CA ALA A 38 -9.63 7.27 0.52
C ALA A 38 -8.40 7.97 -0.09
N ASN A 39 -7.21 7.39 0.04
CA ASN A 39 -5.97 7.93 -0.50
C ASN A 39 -5.92 7.94 -2.04
N PHE A 40 -6.82 7.20 -2.71
CA PHE A 40 -6.85 7.08 -4.17
C PHE A 40 -7.96 7.90 -4.83
N GLN A 41 -8.71 8.70 -4.06
CA GLN A 41 -9.84 9.47 -4.60
C GLN A 41 -9.42 10.63 -5.51
N ASN A 42 -8.20 11.16 -5.34
CA ASN A 42 -7.69 12.25 -6.16
C ASN A 42 -6.67 11.74 -7.19
N GLU A 43 -7.15 11.15 -8.27
CA GLU A 43 -6.31 10.56 -9.32
C GLU A 43 -5.37 11.57 -9.99
N THR A 44 -5.69 12.87 -9.98
CA THR A 44 -4.85 13.91 -10.59
C THR A 44 -3.48 14.08 -9.93
N LEU A 45 -3.38 13.71 -8.65
CA LEU A 45 -2.13 13.74 -7.88
C LEU A 45 -1.35 12.43 -7.97
N LEU A 46 -1.91 11.40 -8.61
CA LEU A 46 -1.32 10.06 -8.66
C LEU A 46 -0.70 9.81 -10.03
N LYS A 47 0.50 9.23 -10.05
CA LYS A 47 1.09 8.66 -11.25
C LYS A 47 1.16 7.15 -11.10
N LYS A 48 0.55 6.44 -12.05
CA LYS A 48 0.50 4.98 -12.10
C LYS A 48 1.88 4.41 -12.45
N VAL A 49 2.34 3.40 -11.71
CA VAL A 49 3.59 2.64 -11.97
C VAL A 49 3.27 1.15 -11.99
N GLU A 50 3.43 0.49 -13.14
CA GLU A 50 3.19 -0.95 -13.25
C GLU A 50 4.43 -1.68 -12.77
N LEU A 51 4.32 -2.43 -11.67
CA LEU A 51 5.50 -3.12 -11.14
C LEU A 51 6.03 -4.18 -12.13
N ASP A 52 5.12 -4.82 -12.87
CA ASP A 52 5.45 -5.85 -13.87
C ASP A 52 6.15 -5.27 -15.13
N SER A 53 6.17 -3.95 -15.31
CA SER A 53 6.89 -3.29 -16.41
C SER A 53 8.31 -2.88 -16.06
N LEU A 54 8.75 -3.09 -14.81
CA LEU A 54 10.07 -2.72 -14.34
C LEU A 54 10.99 -3.94 -14.33
N ASP A 55 12.29 -3.71 -14.45
CA ASP A 55 13.30 -4.75 -14.35
C ASP A 55 13.66 -5.05 -12.89
N ASN A 56 13.86 -4.01 -12.08
CA ASN A 56 14.46 -4.13 -10.75
C ASN A 56 14.11 -2.96 -9.80
N PHE A 57 14.69 -2.99 -8.60
CA PHE A 57 14.46 -2.00 -7.55
C PHE A 57 15.01 -0.61 -7.89
N GLU A 58 16.15 -0.53 -8.59
CA GLU A 58 16.72 0.75 -9.02
C GLU A 58 15.77 1.50 -9.96
N GLU A 59 15.18 0.80 -10.93
CA GLU A 59 14.19 1.40 -11.82
C GLU A 59 12.95 1.89 -11.06
N LEU A 60 12.50 1.11 -10.07
CA LEU A 60 11.40 1.52 -9.20
C LEU A 60 11.75 2.80 -8.41
N LEU A 61 12.95 2.89 -7.83
CA LEU A 61 13.41 4.07 -7.11
C LEU A 61 13.47 5.29 -8.03
N ASN A 62 14.06 5.15 -9.22
CA ASN A 62 14.21 6.24 -10.18
C ASN A 62 12.85 6.78 -10.63
N ILE A 63 11.92 5.91 -11.03
CA ILE A 63 10.57 6.33 -11.44
C ILE A 63 9.82 6.96 -10.26
N ALA A 64 9.91 6.38 -9.06
CA ALA A 64 9.29 6.97 -7.89
C ALA A 64 9.84 8.36 -7.60
N ASP A 65 11.16 8.57 -7.72
CA ASP A 65 11.82 9.84 -7.51
C ASP A 65 11.37 10.91 -8.52
N GLU A 66 11.36 10.57 -9.82
CA GLU A 66 10.85 11.47 -10.87
C GLU A 66 9.41 11.93 -10.58
N ILE A 67 8.55 11.00 -10.13
CA ILE A 67 7.15 11.28 -9.82
C ILE A 67 7.01 12.23 -8.62
N VAL A 68 7.72 11.96 -7.52
CA VAL A 68 7.61 12.80 -6.32
C VAL A 68 8.23 14.17 -6.52
N CYS A 69 9.28 14.27 -7.34
CA CYS A 69 9.88 15.54 -7.71
C CYS A 69 8.98 16.38 -8.66
N ASP A 70 8.07 15.74 -9.41
CA ASP A 70 6.97 16.41 -10.14
C ASP A 70 5.74 16.69 -9.25
N THR A 71 5.89 16.67 -7.92
CA THR A 71 4.83 16.95 -6.93
C THR A 71 3.64 15.98 -6.98
N LYS A 72 3.82 14.80 -7.58
CA LYS A 72 2.83 13.72 -7.63
C LYS A 72 3.21 12.60 -6.67
N SER A 73 2.33 11.63 -6.52
CA SER A 73 2.58 10.45 -5.70
C SER A 73 2.61 9.17 -6.55
N PRO A 74 3.64 8.32 -6.41
CA PRO A 74 3.73 7.07 -7.14
C PRO A 74 2.71 6.07 -6.60
N SER A 75 1.86 5.62 -7.52
CA SER A 75 0.85 4.59 -7.28
C SER A 75 1.30 3.31 -7.98
N ILE A 76 2.03 2.48 -7.24
CA ILE A 76 2.50 1.18 -7.71
C ILE A 76 1.31 0.23 -7.80
N TYR A 77 1.18 -0.49 -8.89
CA TYR A 77 0.16 -1.52 -9.04
C TYR A 77 0.70 -2.77 -9.70
N PHE A 78 0.10 -3.90 -9.33
CA PHE A 78 0.28 -5.18 -9.98
C PHE A 78 -0.97 -6.02 -9.78
N GLU A 79 -1.07 -7.12 -10.53
CA GLU A 79 -2.19 -8.04 -10.41
C GLU A 79 -1.72 -9.50 -10.29
N ASN A 80 -2.58 -10.30 -9.69
CA ASN A 80 -2.56 -11.76 -9.80
C ASN A 80 -3.89 -12.24 -10.42
N LYS A 81 -4.12 -13.54 -10.39
CA LYS A 81 -5.34 -14.15 -10.95
C LYS A 81 -6.64 -13.67 -10.28
N ASP A 82 -6.61 -13.37 -8.99
CA ASP A 82 -7.79 -13.12 -8.18
C ASP A 82 -7.99 -11.63 -7.85
N ALA A 83 -6.91 -10.86 -7.83
CA ALA A 83 -6.90 -9.50 -7.28
C ALA A 83 -5.92 -8.54 -7.97
N ILE A 84 -6.22 -7.25 -7.83
CA ILE A 84 -5.39 -6.10 -8.18
C ILE A 84 -4.92 -5.46 -6.87
N PHE A 85 -3.64 -5.12 -6.80
CA PHE A 85 -3.03 -4.49 -5.63
C PHE A 85 -2.55 -3.09 -6.02
N LYS A 86 -2.93 -2.08 -5.24
CA LYS A 86 -2.52 -0.69 -5.44
C LYS A 86 -1.86 -0.15 -4.17
N PHE A 87 -0.62 0.29 -4.31
CA PHE A 87 0.19 0.87 -3.25
C PHE A 87 0.49 2.31 -3.57
N LEU A 88 0.00 3.22 -2.74
CA LEU A 88 0.48 4.58 -2.69
C LEU A 88 1.74 4.59 -1.82
N ILE A 89 2.87 4.73 -2.46
CA ILE A 89 4.18 4.65 -1.80
C ILE A 89 4.64 6.05 -1.42
N ASP A 90 5.12 6.17 -0.18
CA ASP A 90 5.82 7.36 0.29
C ASP A 90 7.28 7.32 -0.20
N LYS A 91 7.80 8.45 -0.69
CA LYS A 91 9.19 8.62 -1.12
C LYS A 91 9.51 10.10 -1.04
N ASP A 92 10.68 10.42 -0.51
CA ASP A 92 11.19 11.79 -0.55
C ASP A 92 11.86 12.03 -1.91
N CYS A 93 11.61 13.19 -2.51
CA CYS A 93 12.31 13.65 -3.71
C CYS A 93 13.78 13.90 -3.36
N LEU A 94 14.72 13.20 -4.01
CA LEU A 94 16.14 13.24 -3.64
C LEU A 94 16.78 14.63 -3.75
N ILE A 95 16.31 15.48 -4.67
CA ILE A 95 16.79 16.86 -4.81
C ILE A 95 16.21 17.81 -3.75
N ALA A 96 15.17 17.39 -3.02
CA ALA A 96 14.56 18.16 -1.95
C ALA A 96 15.09 17.65 -0.60
N PHE A 97 15.83 18.49 0.11
CA PHE A 97 16.32 18.16 1.45
C PHE A 97 15.19 18.21 2.50
N ASN A 98 14.36 17.18 2.53
CA ASN A 98 13.37 16.96 3.57
C ASN A 98 13.89 15.91 4.56
N ILE A 99 14.08 16.32 5.81
CA ILE A 99 14.44 15.40 6.90
C ILE A 99 13.17 15.12 7.69
N ALA A 100 12.71 13.87 7.64
CA ALA A 100 11.61 13.40 8.47
C ALA A 100 12.15 12.58 9.65
N ASP A 101 11.85 13.02 10.87
CA ASP A 101 12.20 12.29 12.10
C ASP A 101 11.08 11.33 12.49
N TYR A 102 11.37 10.04 12.39
CA TYR A 102 10.47 8.97 12.78
C TYR A 102 11.02 8.30 14.04
N LYS A 103 10.17 8.12 15.06
CA LYS A 103 10.56 7.29 16.20
C LYS A 103 10.80 5.86 15.72
N GLU A 104 12.02 5.34 15.92
CA GLU A 104 12.47 4.00 15.51
C GLU A 104 11.40 2.92 15.75
N ARG A 105 10.79 2.92 16.94
CA ARG A 105 9.75 1.94 17.32
C ARG A 105 8.52 1.90 16.42
N ASN A 106 8.26 2.95 15.63
CA ASN A 106 7.14 3.01 14.70
C ASN A 106 7.53 2.49 13.30
N ILE A 107 8.79 2.15 13.08
CA ILE A 107 9.34 1.69 11.81
C ILE A 107 9.67 0.20 11.93
N ILE A 108 9.35 -0.55 10.88
CA ILE A 108 10.07 -1.79 10.59
C ILE A 108 10.74 -1.61 9.23
N PHE A 109 11.98 -2.05 9.10
CA PHE A 109 12.68 -2.07 7.82
C PHE A 109 12.54 -3.45 7.19
N ILE A 110 12.35 -3.49 5.88
CA ILE A 110 12.34 -4.71 5.08
C ILE A 110 13.44 -4.55 4.03
N GLN A 111 14.39 -5.49 4.05
CA GLN A 111 15.51 -5.53 3.12
C GLN A 111 16.00 -6.96 2.92
N GLY A 112 16.11 -7.37 1.66
CA GLY A 112 16.28 -8.76 1.27
C GLY A 112 15.23 -9.63 1.96
N ASP A 113 15.67 -10.73 2.54
CA ASP A 113 14.82 -11.65 3.32
C ASP A 113 14.78 -11.31 4.83
N SER A 114 15.09 -10.08 5.21
CA SER A 114 15.13 -9.64 6.61
C SER A 114 14.11 -8.55 6.92
N ILE A 115 13.54 -8.63 8.12
CA ILE A 115 12.75 -7.59 8.76
C ILE A 115 13.52 -7.10 9.98
N ILE A 116 13.88 -5.82 9.99
CA ILE A 116 14.66 -5.20 11.06
C ILE A 116 13.73 -4.32 11.90
N ILE A 117 13.79 -4.50 13.21
CA ILE A 117 12.88 -3.89 14.17
C ILE A 117 13.71 -3.19 15.25
N ASN A 118 13.46 -1.89 15.45
CA ASN A 118 14.11 -1.04 16.45
C ASN A 118 15.63 -1.17 16.46
N ASP A 119 16.25 -1.25 15.28
CA ASP A 119 17.69 -1.15 15.10
C ASP A 119 18.51 -2.22 15.84
N LYS A 120 17.85 -3.28 16.32
CA LYS A 120 18.42 -4.25 17.27
C LYS A 120 17.97 -5.68 17.02
N MET A 121 16.95 -5.90 16.20
CA MET A 121 16.39 -7.23 15.97
C MET A 121 16.18 -7.47 14.49
N SER A 122 16.80 -8.53 13.99
CA SER A 122 16.48 -9.08 12.67
C SER A 122 15.56 -10.30 12.81
N LYS A 123 14.59 -10.40 11.91
CA LYS A 123 13.68 -11.53 11.75
C LYS A 123 13.65 -11.94 10.28
N PRO A 124 13.50 -13.23 9.95
CA PRO A 124 13.30 -13.64 8.57
C PRO A 124 11.99 -13.06 8.03
N PHE A 125 11.98 -12.71 6.74
CA PHE A 125 10.81 -12.12 6.07
C PHE A 125 9.57 -13.02 6.13
N ASP A 126 9.74 -14.34 6.16
CA ASP A 126 8.63 -15.28 6.35
C ASP A 126 7.86 -15.08 7.67
N SER A 127 8.40 -14.31 8.62
CA SER A 127 7.70 -13.92 9.85
C SER A 127 6.83 -12.65 9.74
N ILE A 128 6.69 -12.08 8.53
CA ILE A 128 6.01 -10.80 8.29
C ILE A 128 4.60 -10.73 8.89
N GLU A 129 3.83 -11.81 8.84
CA GLU A 129 2.48 -11.83 9.43
C GLU A 129 2.50 -11.55 10.94
N LYS A 130 3.38 -12.24 11.67
CA LYS A 130 3.53 -12.05 13.12
C LYS A 130 4.11 -10.67 13.42
N VAL A 131 5.07 -10.22 12.63
CA VAL A 131 5.71 -8.91 12.81
C VAL A 131 4.69 -7.79 12.58
N LEU A 132 3.93 -7.81 11.48
CA LEU A 132 2.90 -6.80 11.21
C LEU A 132 1.80 -6.81 12.25
N ASN A 133 1.31 -7.97 12.68
CA ASN A 133 0.34 -8.07 13.77
C ASN A 133 0.85 -7.36 15.04
N ASN A 134 2.08 -7.66 15.45
CA ASN A 134 2.67 -7.00 16.62
C ASN A 134 2.87 -5.52 16.37
N HIS A 135 3.35 -5.11 15.20
CA HIS A 135 3.66 -3.72 14.89
C HIS A 135 2.41 -2.84 14.87
N ILE A 136 1.37 -3.32 14.20
CA ILE A 136 0.15 -2.58 13.93
C ILE A 136 -0.80 -2.60 15.12
N LEU A 137 -0.95 -3.77 15.77
CA LEU A 137 -1.92 -3.96 16.86
C LEU A 137 -1.32 -3.77 18.26
N ASN A 138 -0.05 -3.34 18.36
CA ASN A 138 0.66 -3.19 19.63
C ASN A 138 -0.09 -2.35 20.67
N LYS A 139 -0.72 -1.25 20.22
CA LYS A 139 -1.33 -0.21 21.08
C LYS A 139 -0.38 0.26 22.19
N GLY A 140 0.92 0.38 21.87
CA GLY A 140 1.94 0.85 22.79
C GLY A 140 2.40 -0.14 23.86
N LYS A 141 1.87 -1.37 23.92
CA LYS A 141 2.15 -2.34 24.99
C LYS A 141 3.60 -2.84 25.00
N ASN A 142 4.12 -3.18 23.83
CA ASN A 142 5.50 -3.60 23.67
C ASN A 142 6.33 -2.42 23.16
N PRO A 143 7.37 -1.97 23.89
CA PRO A 143 8.20 -0.85 23.46
C PRO A 143 8.97 -1.14 22.16
N LYS A 144 9.08 -2.41 21.77
CA LYS A 144 9.71 -2.86 20.52
C LYS A 144 8.91 -2.58 19.25
N TYR A 145 7.68 -2.11 19.37
CA TYR A 145 6.75 -1.95 18.25
C TYR A 145 5.99 -0.62 18.33
N SER A 146 5.27 -0.28 17.25
CA SER A 146 4.64 1.02 17.10
C SER A 146 3.75 1.40 18.28
N THR A 147 3.71 2.69 18.60
CA THR A 147 2.77 3.20 19.63
C THR A 147 1.32 3.06 19.21
N SER A 148 1.05 3.25 17.92
CA SER A 148 -0.30 3.22 17.36
C SER A 148 -0.27 2.85 15.88
N ILE A 149 -1.44 2.51 15.36
CA ILE A 149 -1.58 2.09 13.96
C ILE A 149 -1.31 3.23 12.98
N GLU A 150 -1.69 4.45 13.35
CA GLU A 150 -1.51 5.66 12.55
C GLU A 150 -0.04 6.05 12.43
N LYS A 151 0.82 5.55 13.32
CA LYS A 151 2.26 5.82 13.31
C LYS A 151 3.06 4.70 12.66
N ALA A 152 2.54 3.48 12.62
CA ALA A 152 3.23 2.33 12.05
C ALA A 152 3.56 2.56 10.56
N ILE A 153 4.83 2.38 10.19
CA ILE A 153 5.31 2.50 8.82
C ILE A 153 6.31 1.38 8.52
N ILE A 154 6.30 0.93 7.26
CA ILE A 154 7.29 0.01 6.71
C ILE A 154 8.26 0.84 5.90
N PHE A 155 9.55 0.73 6.20
CA PHE A 155 10.61 1.22 5.35
C PHE A 155 11.07 0.07 4.47
N TYR A 156 10.97 0.23 3.15
CA TYR A 156 11.25 -0.81 2.19
C TYR A 156 12.45 -0.42 1.35
N HIS A 157 13.50 -1.24 1.39
CA HIS A 157 14.71 -1.09 0.61
C HIS A 157 15.13 -2.43 0.05
N GLN A 158 15.66 -2.47 -1.16
CA GLN A 158 16.28 -3.67 -1.72
C GLN A 158 17.58 -3.30 -2.43
N ASP A 159 18.41 -4.32 -2.71
CA ASP A 159 19.54 -4.14 -3.61
C ASP A 159 19.06 -3.64 -4.98
N SER A 160 19.86 -2.81 -5.67
CA SER A 160 19.49 -2.19 -6.94
C SER A 160 19.04 -3.21 -7.99
N LEU A 161 19.69 -4.38 -8.01
CA LEU A 161 19.42 -5.45 -8.97
C LEU A 161 18.32 -6.42 -8.51
N PHE A 162 17.70 -6.18 -7.35
CA PHE A 162 16.61 -7.01 -6.84
C PHE A 162 15.41 -6.90 -7.79
N LYS A 163 14.95 -8.04 -8.32
CA LYS A 163 14.06 -8.06 -9.48
C LYS A 163 12.66 -7.60 -9.11
N SER A 164 11.96 -6.97 -10.06
CA SER A 164 10.56 -6.56 -9.91
C SER A 164 9.62 -7.71 -9.51
N ILE A 165 9.87 -8.92 -10.03
CA ILE A 165 9.12 -10.12 -9.66
C ILE A 165 9.28 -10.47 -8.18
N ASP A 166 10.48 -10.34 -7.62
CA ASP A 166 10.76 -10.62 -6.22
C ASP A 166 10.15 -9.52 -5.33
N ILE A 167 10.19 -8.25 -5.78
CA ILE A 167 9.48 -7.13 -5.12
C ILE A 167 7.98 -7.41 -5.07
N LYS A 168 7.39 -7.88 -6.18
CA LYS A 168 5.98 -8.22 -6.26
C LYS A 168 5.61 -9.33 -5.28
N GLU A 169 6.44 -10.37 -5.17
CA GLU A 169 6.24 -11.43 -4.19
C GLU A 169 6.28 -10.92 -2.75
N GLN A 170 7.23 -10.03 -2.42
CA GLN A 170 7.30 -9.44 -1.08
C GLN A 170 6.09 -8.55 -0.78
N LEU A 171 5.71 -7.66 -1.70
CA LEU A 171 4.54 -6.80 -1.54
C LEU A 171 3.25 -7.63 -1.41
N LEU A 172 3.13 -8.73 -2.16
CA LEU A 172 2.00 -9.65 -2.04
C LEU A 172 1.97 -10.34 -0.66
N LYS A 173 3.12 -10.81 -0.14
CA LYS A 173 3.20 -11.38 1.22
C LYS A 173 2.82 -10.35 2.29
N ILE A 174 3.29 -9.10 2.16
CA ILE A 174 2.91 -7.99 3.04
C ILE A 174 1.41 -7.71 2.97
N SER A 175 0.85 -7.62 1.76
CA SER A 175 -0.59 -7.43 1.53
C SER A 175 -1.44 -8.52 2.18
N ASN A 176 -1.08 -9.78 1.97
CA ASN A 176 -1.83 -10.91 2.53
C ASN A 176 -1.83 -10.88 4.06
N ALA A 177 -0.65 -10.67 4.67
CA ALA A 177 -0.51 -10.52 6.11
C ALA A 177 -1.37 -9.36 6.65
N PHE A 178 -1.33 -8.21 5.99
CA PHE A 178 -2.09 -7.04 6.41
C PHE A 178 -3.61 -7.19 6.18
N ASN A 179 -4.04 -7.80 5.08
CA ASN A 179 -5.45 -8.05 4.80
C ASN A 179 -6.07 -8.95 5.87
N GLY A 180 -5.33 -9.93 6.40
CA GLY A 180 -5.73 -10.71 7.57
C GLY A 180 -6.04 -9.84 8.80
N ILE A 181 -5.26 -8.77 9.02
CA ILE A 181 -5.51 -7.78 10.07
C ILE A 181 -6.74 -6.93 9.74
N ARG A 182 -6.82 -6.42 8.51
CA ARG A 182 -7.91 -5.54 8.03
C ARG A 182 -9.27 -6.21 8.15
N ASN A 183 -9.39 -7.50 7.81
CA ASN A 183 -10.64 -8.24 7.93
C ASN A 183 -11.23 -8.24 9.35
N THR A 184 -10.39 -8.03 10.39
CA THR A 184 -10.84 -7.95 11.78
C THR A 184 -11.16 -6.53 12.27
N LYS A 185 -10.78 -5.48 11.51
CA LYS A 185 -10.86 -4.06 11.91
C LYS A 185 -11.58 -3.13 10.93
N GLY A 186 -11.83 -3.58 9.70
CA GLY A 186 -12.37 -2.75 8.61
C GLY A 186 -11.30 -1.90 7.90
N ASP A 187 -11.69 -1.19 6.84
CA ASP A 187 -10.79 -0.40 5.97
C ASP A 187 -10.26 0.90 6.61
N SER A 188 -10.56 1.16 7.88
CA SER A 188 -10.09 2.35 8.61
C SER A 188 -8.61 2.31 8.97
N ILE A 189 -7.95 1.17 8.75
CA ILE A 189 -6.56 0.97 9.14
C ILE A 189 -5.60 1.18 7.96
N PRO A 190 -4.60 2.07 8.07
CA PRO A 190 -3.65 2.32 7.00
C PRO A 190 -2.47 1.34 7.02
N LEU A 191 -2.08 0.83 5.85
CA LEU A 191 -0.75 0.23 5.63
C LEU A 191 0.13 1.24 4.91
N LYS A 192 1.11 1.81 5.60
CA LYS A 192 2.03 2.81 5.02
C LYS A 192 3.38 2.16 4.70
N ILE A 193 3.84 2.38 3.49
CA ILE A 193 5.15 1.92 3.02
C ILE A 193 5.89 3.13 2.48
N LYS A 194 7.15 3.28 2.89
CA LYS A 194 8.08 4.28 2.38
C LYS A 194 9.25 3.60 1.69
N LEU A 195 9.51 3.97 0.43
CA LEU A 195 10.72 3.53 -0.27
C LEU A 195 11.94 4.24 0.29
N GLN A 196 12.98 3.46 0.53
CA GLN A 196 14.26 3.94 1.05
C GLN A 196 15.36 3.72 0.02
N GLU A 197 16.10 4.79 -0.26
CA GLU A 197 17.27 4.77 -1.14
C GLU A 197 18.39 3.90 -0.56
N TYR A 198 18.58 4.02 0.75
CA TYR A 198 19.66 3.35 1.46
C TYR A 198 19.11 2.22 2.32
N GLY A 199 19.82 1.11 2.28
CA GLY A 199 19.56 -0.01 3.16
C GLY A 199 19.83 0.35 4.62
N TYR A 200 19.21 -0.44 5.49
CA TYR A 200 19.53 -0.37 6.90
C TYR A 200 20.96 -0.88 7.12
N ILE A 201 21.80 -0.06 7.74
CA ILE A 201 23.16 -0.43 8.12
C ILE A 201 23.22 -0.51 9.64
N TYR A 202 23.48 -1.70 10.16
CA TYR A 202 23.78 -1.86 11.58
C TYR A 202 25.23 -1.47 11.84
N ILE A 203 25.44 -0.47 12.70
CA ILE A 203 26.77 -0.09 13.16
C ILE A 203 26.94 -0.68 14.56
N GLU A 204 27.89 -1.61 14.72
CA GLU A 204 28.25 -2.14 16.03
C GLU A 204 28.78 -1.02 16.92
N GLU A 205 28.31 -0.98 18.18
CA GLU A 205 28.85 -0.06 19.16
C GLU A 205 30.34 -0.38 19.38
N PRO A 206 31.23 0.64 19.33
CA PRO A 206 32.65 0.40 19.55
C PRO A 206 32.87 -0.17 20.96
N THR A 207 33.73 -1.18 21.08
CA THR A 207 34.10 -1.75 22.38
C THR A 207 34.71 -0.67 23.27
N ILE A 208 34.09 -0.40 24.42
CA ILE A 208 34.65 0.53 25.41
C ILE A 208 35.94 -0.08 25.97
N PRO A 209 37.10 0.61 25.87
CA PRO A 209 38.33 0.09 26.44
C PRO A 209 38.18 -0.12 27.94
N ILE A 210 38.48 -1.33 28.42
CA ILE A 210 38.58 -1.61 29.85
C ILE A 210 39.84 -0.87 30.34
N LYS A 211 39.66 0.07 31.28
CA LYS A 211 40.76 0.80 31.93
C LYS A 211 41.49 -0.07 32.95
#